data_AF-A0A662BL53-F1
#
_entry.id   AF-A0A662BL53-F1
#
_cell.length_a   1.000
_cell.length_b   1.000
_cell.length_c   1.000
_cell.angle_alpha   90.00
_cell.angle_beta   90.00
_cell.angle_gamma   90.00
#
_symmetry.space_group_name_H-M   'P 1'
#
loop_
_entity.id
_entity.type
_entity.pdbx_description
1 polymer ?
#
loop_
_entity_poly.entity_id
_entity_poly.type
_entity_poly.pdbx_seq_one_letter_code
_entity_poly.pdbx_strand_id
1 'polypeptide(L)'
;MKYQKERLTKELQAELEPLLLDHWAEIAQYSDIPMNVDWQRYYTMQRQGILQVYTARDEGKLVGYCVYMVVPHLHYSDTLYA
;
A
#
# COMPACT_ATOMS: atom_id res chain seq x y z
N MET A 1 -16.33 6.67 -9.70
CA MET A 1 -15.53 5.68 -8.93
C MET A 1 -15.00 4.55 -9.82
N LYS A 2 -13.68 4.38 -9.90
CA LYS A 2 -12.97 3.34 -10.64
C LYS A 2 -12.00 2.63 -9.71
N TYR A 3 -11.98 1.30 -9.73
CA TYR A 3 -11.03 0.48 -8.97
C TYR A 3 -10.03 -0.17 -9.91
N GLN A 4 -8.75 -0.12 -9.56
CA GLN A 4 -7.70 -0.69 -10.42
C GLN A 4 -6.47 -1.09 -9.62
N LYS A 5 -5.74 -2.08 -10.15
CA LYS A 5 -4.38 -2.38 -9.68
C LYS A 5 -3.42 -1.38 -10.32
N GLU A 6 -2.56 -0.77 -9.52
CA GLU A 6 -1.56 0.18 -10.00
C GLU A 6 -0.15 -0.23 -9.60
N ARG A 7 0.83 0.23 -10.37
CA ARG A 7 2.24 0.14 -9.97
C ARG A 7 2.53 1.31 -9.04
N LEU A 8 3.13 1.04 -7.89
CA LEU A 8 3.75 2.02 -7.02
C LEU A 8 4.88 2.72 -7.79
N THR A 9 4.58 3.93 -8.26
CA THR A 9 5.52 4.89 -8.82
C THR A 9 5.76 6.03 -7.82
N LYS A 10 6.65 6.96 -8.14
CA LYS A 10 6.89 8.14 -7.30
C LYS A 10 5.70 9.09 -7.27
N GLU A 11 4.96 9.15 -8.36
CA GLU A 11 3.73 9.94 -8.49
C GLU A 11 2.62 9.34 -7.62
N LEU A 12 2.40 8.02 -7.72
CA LEU A 12 1.41 7.34 -6.87
C LEU A 12 1.81 7.40 -5.39
N GLN A 13 3.10 7.31 -5.06
CA GLN A 13 3.60 7.53 -3.69
C GLN A 13 3.15 8.91 -3.18
N ALA A 14 3.35 9.97 -3.95
CA ALA A 14 2.96 11.32 -3.55
C ALA A 14 1.44 11.48 -3.39
N GLU A 15 0.64 10.80 -4.21
CA GLU A 15 -0.82 10.77 -4.03
C GLU A 15 -1.25 9.99 -2.76
N LEU A 16 -0.51 8.93 -2.39
CA LEU A 16 -0.81 8.08 -1.23
C LEU A 16 -0.41 8.73 0.10
N GLU A 17 0.67 9.50 0.15
CA GLU A 17 1.20 10.12 1.37
C GLU A 17 0.15 10.88 2.21
N PRO A 18 -0.69 11.77 1.65
CA PRO A 18 -1.73 12.43 2.43
C PRO A 18 -2.77 11.44 2.98
N LEU A 19 -3.22 10.48 2.17
CA LEU A 19 -4.19 9.47 2.62
C LEU A 19 -3.62 8.53 3.69
N LEU A 20 -2.32 8.24 3.65
CA LEU A 20 -1.62 7.48 4.69
C LEU A 20 -1.56 8.26 6.00
N LEU A 21 -1.32 9.58 5.92
CA LEU A 21 -1.28 10.43 7.10
C LEU A 21 -2.66 10.56 7.74
N ASP A 22 -3.70 10.76 6.93
CA ASP A 22 -5.09 10.80 7.40
C ASP A 22 -5.48 9.48 8.07
N HIS A 23 -5.16 8.36 7.43
CA HIS A 23 -5.39 7.02 7.97
C HIS A 23 -4.64 6.82 9.31
N TRP A 24 -3.36 7.19 9.38
CA TRP A 24 -2.59 7.12 10.62
C TRP A 24 -3.22 7.99 11.72
N ALA A 25 -3.63 9.23 11.41
CA ALA A 25 -4.28 10.11 12.37
C ALA A 25 -5.62 9.56 12.89
N GLU A 26 -6.35 8.80 12.06
CA GLU A 26 -7.62 8.20 12.42
C GLU A 26 -7.48 6.96 13.32
N ILE A 27 -6.50 6.08 13.02
CA ILE A 27 -6.43 4.75 13.67
C ILE A 27 -5.23 4.53 14.59
N ALA A 28 -4.25 5.46 14.63
CA ALA A 28 -3.04 5.25 15.42
C ALA A 28 -3.36 5.17 16.90
N GLN A 29 -3.15 3.98 17.48
CA GLN A 29 -3.24 3.77 18.92
C GLN A 29 -2.17 4.57 19.69
N TYR A 30 -1.01 4.80 19.06
CA TYR A 30 0.14 5.51 19.64
C TYR A 30 0.58 6.63 18.69
N SER A 31 0.00 7.82 18.87
CA SER A 31 0.23 8.99 18.01
C SER A 31 1.54 9.73 18.28
N ASP A 32 2.27 9.33 19.32
CA ASP A 32 3.61 9.81 19.65
C ASP A 32 4.71 9.14 18.78
N ILE A 33 4.38 8.04 18.10
CA ILE A 33 5.28 7.37 17.15
C ILE A 33 5.07 8.00 15.76
N PRO A 34 6.04 8.74 15.21
CA PRO A 34 5.88 9.41 13.93
C PRO A 34 5.79 8.41 12.78
N MET A 35 4.92 8.71 11.80
CA MET A 35 4.79 7.93 10.59
C MET A 35 5.99 8.16 9.65
N ASN A 36 6.92 7.20 9.61
CA ASN A 36 8.09 7.19 8.74
C ASN A 36 8.06 5.98 7.81
N VAL A 37 7.38 6.10 6.66
CA VAL A 37 7.20 4.99 5.72
C VAL A 37 8.51 4.63 5.02
N ASP A 38 8.92 3.36 5.07
CA ASP A 38 10.09 2.83 4.35
C ASP A 38 9.75 2.55 2.88
N TRP A 39 9.60 3.62 2.09
CA TRP A 39 9.25 3.53 0.67
C TRP A 39 10.20 2.65 -0.15
N GLN A 40 11.49 2.65 0.17
CA GLN A 40 12.49 1.87 -0.55
C GLN A 40 12.20 0.37 -0.43
N ARG A 41 11.75 -0.09 0.73
CA ARG A 41 11.35 -1.47 0.96
C ARG A 41 10.06 -1.82 0.22
N TYR A 42 9.07 -0.92 0.19
CA TYR A 42 7.85 -1.10 -0.62
C TYR A 42 8.16 -1.22 -2.13
N TYR A 43 9.03 -0.37 -2.67
CA TYR A 43 9.47 -0.50 -4.06
C TYR A 43 10.15 -1.85 -4.33
N THR A 44 10.93 -2.34 -3.37
CA THR A 44 11.61 -3.64 -3.47
C THR A 44 10.61 -4.79 -3.47
N MET A 45 9.64 -4.79 -2.55
CA MET A 45 8.58 -5.79 -2.50
C MET A 45 7.73 -5.81 -3.77
N GLN A 46 7.44 -4.66 -4.36
CA GLN A 46 6.74 -4.60 -5.64
C GLN A 46 7.56 -5.24 -6.78
N ARG A 47 8.86 -4.95 -6.85
CA ARG A 47 9.74 -5.58 -7.86
C ARG A 47 9.83 -7.09 -7.70
N GLN A 48 9.64 -7.60 -6.48
CA GLN A 48 9.61 -9.03 -6.16
C GLN A 48 8.22 -9.67 -6.36
N GLY A 49 7.21 -8.90 -6.78
CA GLY A 49 5.84 -9.40 -6.94
C GLY A 49 5.07 -9.62 -5.63
N ILE A 50 5.66 -9.24 -4.50
CA ILE A 50 5.07 -9.39 -3.16
C ILE A 50 3.98 -8.33 -2.93
N LEU A 51 4.27 -7.09 -3.31
CA LEU A 51 3.35 -5.97 -3.08
C LEU A 51 2.26 -5.91 -4.17
N GLN A 52 1.01 -5.87 -3.75
CA GLN A 52 -0.14 -5.60 -4.61
C GLN A 52 -0.81 -4.31 -4.15
N VAL A 53 -0.86 -3.30 -5.02
CA VAL A 53 -1.47 -2.00 -4.73
C VAL A 53 -2.73 -1.86 -5.57
N TYR A 54 -3.85 -1.64 -4.90
CA TYR A 54 -5.15 -1.36 -5.51
C TYR A 54 -5.60 0.04 -5.09
N THR A 55 -6.17 0.77 -6.03
CA THR A 55 -6.63 2.14 -5.81
C THR A 55 -8.10 2.29 -6.18
N ALA A 56 -8.77 3.18 -5.46
CA ALA A 56 -10.07 3.72 -5.80
C ALA A 56 -9.87 5.16 -6.29
N ARG A 57 -10.32 5.45 -7.50
CA ARG A 57 -10.24 6.78 -8.11
C ARG A 57 -11.61 7.33 -8.41
N ASP A 58 -11.84 8.59 -8.06
CA ASP A 58 -13.04 9.32 -8.46
C ASP A 58 -12.65 10.54 -9.28
N GLU A 59 -13.20 10.66 -10.48
CA GLU A 59 -12.81 11.68 -11.47
C GLU A 59 -11.27 11.79 -11.67
N GLY A 60 -10.58 10.65 -11.60
CA GLY A 60 -9.12 10.56 -11.75
C GLY A 60 -8.32 10.81 -10.47
N LYS A 61 -8.93 11.38 -9.43
CA LYS A 61 -8.29 11.62 -8.13
C LYS A 61 -8.26 10.35 -7.30
N LEU A 62 -7.13 10.06 -6.66
CA LEU A 62 -7.03 8.98 -5.69
C LEU A 62 -7.86 9.31 -4.45
N VAL A 63 -8.83 8.46 -4.13
CA VAL A 63 -9.75 8.62 -2.97
C VAL A 63 -9.70 7.45 -2.00
N GLY A 64 -8.94 6.40 -2.32
CA GLY A 64 -8.76 5.25 -1.45
C GLY A 64 -7.74 4.27 -2.01
N TYR A 65 -7.20 3.42 -1.14
CA TYR A 65 -6.22 2.40 -1.51
C TYR A 65 -6.38 1.15 -0.64
N CYS A 66 -5.95 0.01 -1.19
CA CYS A 66 -5.69 -1.22 -0.44
C CYS A 66 -4.33 -1.76 -0.86
N VAL A 67 -3.48 -2.10 0.10
CA VAL A 67 -2.15 -2.65 -0.14
C VAL A 67 -2.04 -4.02 0.52
N TYR A 68 -1.67 -5.02 -0.26
CA TYR A 68 -1.47 -6.38 0.21
C TYR A 68 -0.01 -6.81 0.01
N MET A 69 0.52 -7.57 0.97
CA MET A 69 1.81 -8.26 0.84
C MET A 69 1.51 -9.75 0.69
N VAL A 70 1.58 -10.24 -0.55
CA VAL A 70 1.28 -11.65 -0.87
C VAL A 70 2.58 -12.42 -0.96
N VAL A 71 2.73 -13.42 -0.11
CA VAL A 71 3.91 -14.29 -0.06
C VAL A 71 3.49 -15.76 -0.01
N PRO A 72 4.31 -16.69 -0.52
CA PRO A 72 4.11 -18.12 -0.26
C PRO A 72 4.16 -18.41 1.24
N HIS A 73 3.28 -19.30 1.70
CA HIS A 73 3.28 -19.71 3.08
C HIS A 73 4.55 -20.53 3.41
N LEU A 74 5.23 -20.19 4.52
CA LEU A 74 6.54 -20.78 4.85
C LEU A 74 6.49 -22.30 5.07
N HIS A 75 5.38 -22.83 5.59
CA HIS A 75 5.19 -24.27 5.80
C HIS A 75 4.38 -24.97 4.69
N TYR A 76 3.79 -24.21 3.77
CA TYR A 76 2.95 -24.73 2.68
C TYR A 76 3.34 -23.97 1.41
N SER A 77 4.52 -24.31 0.87
CA SER A 77 5.18 -23.53 -0.18
C SER A 77 4.34 -23.33 -1.45
N ASP A 78 3.38 -24.21 -1.68
CA ASP A 78 2.49 -24.17 -2.84
C ASP A 78 1.21 -23.34 -2.60
N THR A 79 1.02 -22.85 -1.37
CA THR A 79 -0.14 -22.05 -0.97
C THR A 79 0.26 -20.58 -0.84
N LEU A 80 -0.38 -19.71 -1.63
CA LEU A 80 -0.30 -18.26 -1.47
C LEU A 80 -1.33 -17.79 -0.44
N TYR A 81 -0.90 -16.89 0.45
CA TYR A 81 -1.78 -16.24 1.44
C TYR A 81 -1.62 -14.72 1.33
N ALA A 82 -2.70 -13.98 1.62
CA ALA A 82 -2.77 -12.52 1.59
C ALA A 82 -3.54 -12.01 2.82
#